data_AF-A0A449BCS6-F1
#
_entry.id   AF-A0A449BCS6-F1
#
_cell.length_a   1.000
_cell.length_b   1.000
_cell.length_c   1.000
_cell.angle_alpha   90.00
_cell.angle_beta   90.00
_cell.angle_gamma   90.00
#
_symmetry.space_group_name_H-M   'P 1'
#
loop_
_entity.id
_entity.type
_entity.pdbx_description
1 polymer ?
#
loop_
_entity_poly.entity_id
_entity_poly.type
_entity_poly.pdbx_seq_one_letter_code
_entity_poly.pdbx_strand_id
1 'polypeptide(L)'
;MGLGEKIIKKGTEEAKRILDVAKLEAKQTKLNIIAEAKEDCEIKVKNVKREIDKELKTKEKMLQFERKQAELIAKQSVIDKIFGTVSERINNLKDEELFNYVLNQIKSEKLTGDEVMRTNKLQYEKYLKALSTKKSGKLVELDKINDILKTNFKLSNEHIDINNGFILEGKFFDLNFAIEEVIDRLRDKYERKIVKELFE
;
A
#
# COMPACT_ATOMS: atom_id res chain seq x y z
N MET A 1 -97.24 7.02 -41.96
CA MET A 1 -96.32 6.29 -41.06
C MET A 1 -97.06 5.91 -39.79
N GLY A 2 -97.18 4.61 -39.53
CA GLY A 2 -97.80 4.10 -38.31
C GLY A 2 -96.92 4.30 -37.08
N LEU A 3 -97.51 4.29 -35.88
CA LEU A 3 -96.79 4.47 -34.61
C LEU A 3 -95.62 3.47 -34.44
N GLY A 4 -95.82 2.22 -34.85
CA GLY A 4 -94.81 1.15 -34.78
C GLY A 4 -93.56 1.41 -35.63
N GLU A 5 -93.72 1.94 -36.84
CA GLU A 5 -92.59 2.31 -37.72
C GLU A 5 -91.73 3.43 -37.12
N LYS A 6 -92.37 4.42 -36.47
CA LYS A 6 -91.66 5.51 -35.78
C LYS A 6 -90.88 5.02 -34.57
N ILE A 7 -91.40 4.04 -33.82
CA ILE A 7 -90.71 3.44 -32.67
C ILE A 7 -89.48 2.64 -33.14
N ILE A 8 -89.65 1.81 -34.17
CA ILE A 8 -88.55 1.03 -34.74
C ILE A 8 -87.45 1.95 -35.30
N LYS A 9 -87.83 3.00 -36.03
CA LYS A 9 -86.86 3.98 -36.57
C LYS A 9 -86.10 4.72 -35.47
N LYS A 10 -86.78 5.15 -34.40
CA LYS A 10 -86.12 5.78 -33.25
C LYS A 10 -85.19 4.80 -32.51
N GLY A 11 -85.60 3.54 -32.35
CA GLY A 11 -84.79 2.51 -31.70
C GLY A 11 -83.52 2.18 -32.50
N THR A 12 -83.59 2.12 -33.83
CA THR A 12 -82.42 1.89 -34.68
C THR A 12 -81.48 3.09 -34.71
N GLU A 13 -82.01 4.32 -34.73
CA GLU A 13 -81.21 5.54 -34.63
C GLU A 13 -80.48 5.65 -33.27
N GLU A 14 -81.15 5.29 -32.17
CA GLU A 14 -80.54 5.26 -30.83
C GLU A 14 -79.47 4.17 -30.71
N ALA A 15 -79.77 2.95 -31.16
CA ALA A 15 -78.80 1.85 -31.16
C ALA A 15 -77.55 2.19 -31.98
N LYS A 16 -77.72 2.88 -33.13
CA LYS A 16 -76.62 3.37 -33.95
C LYS A 16 -75.79 4.44 -33.21
N ARG A 17 -76.45 5.40 -32.55
CA ARG A 17 -75.76 6.40 -31.71
C ARG A 17 -74.95 5.74 -30.59
N ILE A 18 -75.52 4.78 -29.86
CA ILE A 18 -74.83 4.04 -28.80
C ILE A 18 -73.60 3.31 -29.37
N LEU A 19 -73.75 2.65 -30.52
CA LEU A 19 -72.64 1.94 -31.17
C LEU A 19 -71.52 2.89 -31.62
N ASP A 20 -71.86 4.05 -32.17
CA ASP A 20 -70.88 5.04 -32.63
C ASP A 20 -70.14 5.68 -31.44
N VAL A 21 -70.84 5.98 -30.34
CA VAL A 21 -70.22 6.45 -29.09
C VAL A 21 -69.29 5.38 -28.52
N ALA A 22 -69.75 4.13 -28.41
CA ALA A 22 -68.92 3.03 -27.90
C ALA A 22 -67.66 2.79 -28.75
N LYS A 23 -67.75 2.97 -30.08
CA LYS A 23 -66.58 2.88 -30.98
C LYS A 23 -65.59 4.02 -30.74
N LEU A 24 -66.08 5.24 -30.52
CA LEU A 24 -65.24 6.40 -30.23
C LEU A 24 -64.54 6.23 -28.88
N GLU A 25 -65.27 5.81 -27.85
CA GLU A 25 -64.71 5.52 -26.53
C GLU A 25 -63.68 4.39 -26.59
N ALA A 26 -63.98 3.28 -27.27
CA ALA A 26 -63.04 2.18 -27.44
C ALA A 26 -61.75 2.63 -28.17
N LYS A 27 -61.87 3.49 -29.17
CA LYS A 27 -60.72 4.08 -29.87
C LYS A 27 -59.91 4.97 -28.94
N GLN A 28 -60.57 5.80 -28.13
CA GLN A 28 -59.89 6.68 -27.18
C GLN A 28 -59.17 5.89 -26.08
N THR A 29 -59.83 4.88 -25.51
CA THR A 29 -59.24 3.98 -24.51
C THR A 29 -58.03 3.25 -25.09
N LYS A 30 -58.11 2.76 -26.32
CA LYS A 30 -56.98 2.13 -27.00
C LYS A 30 -55.80 3.11 -27.17
N LEU A 31 -56.08 4.36 -27.55
CA LEU A 31 -55.03 5.37 -27.70
C LEU A 31 -54.37 5.70 -26.36
N ASN A 32 -55.15 5.82 -25.28
CA ASN A 32 -54.64 6.09 -23.94
C ASN A 32 -53.74 4.95 -23.43
N ILE A 33 -54.19 3.68 -23.56
CA ILE A 33 -53.38 2.51 -23.18
C ILE A 33 -52.05 2.47 -23.94
N ILE A 34 -52.07 2.78 -25.25
CA ILE A 34 -50.84 2.83 -26.05
C ILE A 34 -49.93 3.97 -25.61
N ALA A 35 -50.49 5.14 -25.26
CA ALA A 35 -49.71 6.27 -24.78
C ALA A 35 -49.05 5.99 -23.43
N GLU A 36 -49.81 5.46 -22.46
CA GLU A 36 -49.30 5.04 -21.16
C GLU A 36 -48.22 3.97 -21.28
N ALA A 37 -48.43 2.94 -22.11
CA ALA A 37 -47.44 1.89 -22.34
C ALA A 37 -46.15 2.43 -22.98
N LYS A 38 -46.23 3.47 -23.82
CA LYS A 38 -45.05 4.13 -24.40
C LYS A 38 -44.30 4.94 -23.35
N GLU A 39 -45.00 5.73 -22.54
CA GLU A 39 -44.41 6.50 -21.46
C GLU A 39 -43.70 5.59 -20.44
N ASP A 40 -44.35 4.50 -20.03
CA ASP A 40 -43.76 3.49 -19.15
C ASP A 40 -42.49 2.87 -19.75
N CYS A 41 -42.52 2.55 -21.04
CA CYS A 41 -41.35 2.04 -21.75
C CYS A 41 -40.19 3.06 -21.75
N GLU A 42 -40.49 4.34 -22.01
CA GLU A 42 -39.49 5.40 -22.02
C GLU A 42 -38.86 5.61 -20.64
N ILE A 43 -39.67 5.60 -19.57
CA ILE A 43 -39.20 5.69 -18.18
C ILE A 43 -38.30 4.50 -17.85
N LYS A 44 -38.71 3.28 -18.18
CA LYS A 44 -37.89 2.06 -17.96
C LYS A 44 -36.56 2.15 -18.69
N VAL A 45 -36.56 2.50 -19.97
CA VAL A 45 -35.33 2.67 -20.76
C VAL A 45 -34.42 3.74 -20.15
N LYS A 46 -34.98 4.86 -19.71
CA LYS A 46 -34.21 5.95 -19.08
C LYS A 46 -33.59 5.52 -17.76
N ASN A 47 -34.31 4.75 -16.94
CA ASN A 47 -33.80 4.24 -15.68
C ASN A 47 -32.68 3.21 -15.90
N VAL A 48 -32.86 2.27 -16.82
CA VAL A 48 -31.82 1.31 -17.19
C VAL A 48 -30.55 2.03 -17.69
N LYS A 49 -30.69 3.03 -18.56
CA LYS A 49 -29.55 3.84 -19.02
C LYS A 49 -28.82 4.53 -17.87
N ARG A 50 -29.57 5.13 -16.93
CA ARG A 50 -28.98 5.79 -15.75
C ARG A 50 -28.25 4.81 -14.83
N GLU A 51 -28.77 3.60 -14.66
CA GLU A 51 -28.11 2.56 -13.87
C GLU A 51 -26.81 2.11 -14.54
N ILE A 52 -26.84 1.83 -15.85
CA ILE A 52 -25.65 1.48 -16.62
C ILE A 52 -24.60 2.59 -16.53
N ASP A 53 -24.99 3.85 -16.71
CA ASP A 53 -24.05 4.99 -16.60
C ASP A 53 -23.42 5.11 -15.22
N LYS A 54 -24.19 4.83 -14.15
CA LYS A 54 -23.68 4.83 -12.77
C LYS A 54 -22.70 3.68 -12.55
N GLU A 55 -23.02 2.49 -13.03
CA GLU A 55 -22.14 1.32 -12.94
C GLU A 55 -20.85 1.54 -13.72
N LEU A 56 -20.93 2.07 -14.94
CA LEU A 56 -19.77 2.40 -15.76
C LEU A 56 -18.85 3.38 -15.04
N LYS A 57 -19.40 4.50 -14.54
CA LYS A 57 -18.62 5.48 -13.76
C LYS A 57 -17.99 4.88 -12.51
N THR A 58 -18.68 3.94 -11.86
CA THR A 58 -18.17 3.26 -10.68
C THR A 58 -17.00 2.34 -11.05
N LYS A 59 -17.16 1.53 -12.09
CA LYS A 59 -16.11 0.66 -12.61
C LYS A 59 -14.90 1.44 -13.10
N GLU A 60 -15.10 2.54 -13.81
CA GLU A 60 -14.01 3.43 -14.23
C GLU A 60 -13.21 3.96 -13.04
N LYS A 61 -13.89 4.43 -11.99
CA LYS A 61 -13.22 4.87 -10.76
C LYS A 61 -12.47 3.75 -10.06
N MET A 62 -13.05 2.56 -10.00
CA MET A 62 -12.38 1.38 -9.43
C MET A 62 -11.11 1.04 -10.21
N LEU A 63 -11.18 0.97 -11.54
CA LEU A 63 -10.03 0.72 -12.41
C LEU A 63 -8.94 1.79 -12.24
N GLN A 64 -9.32 3.07 -12.14
CA GLN A 64 -8.36 4.14 -11.89
C GLN A 64 -7.68 3.99 -10.52
N PHE A 65 -8.44 3.60 -9.49
CA PHE A 65 -7.91 3.36 -8.16
C PHE A 65 -6.94 2.17 -8.15
N GLU A 66 -7.33 1.04 -8.75
CA GLU A 66 -6.49 -0.15 -8.88
C GLU A 66 -5.19 0.14 -9.61
N ARG A 67 -5.25 0.90 -10.73
CA ARG A 67 -4.06 1.32 -11.47
C ARG A 67 -3.11 2.15 -10.60
N LYS A 68 -3.63 3.14 -9.86
CA LYS A 68 -2.81 3.96 -8.97
C LYS A 68 -2.20 3.13 -7.83
N GLN A 69 -2.97 2.21 -7.26
CA GLN A 69 -2.48 1.32 -6.21
C GLN A 69 -1.36 0.41 -6.73
N ALA A 70 -1.55 -0.19 -7.91
CA ALA A 70 -0.53 -1.02 -8.54
C ALA A 70 0.76 -0.24 -8.82
N GLU A 71 0.64 1.00 -9.31
CA GLU A 71 1.79 1.88 -9.53
C GLU A 71 2.54 2.18 -8.22
N LEU A 72 1.82 2.52 -7.15
CA LEU A 72 2.43 2.80 -5.83
C LEU A 72 3.14 1.57 -5.26
N ILE A 73 2.52 0.39 -5.34
CA ILE A 73 3.12 -0.87 -4.90
C ILE A 73 4.40 -1.17 -5.71
N ALA A 74 4.37 -0.96 -7.02
CA ALA A 74 5.53 -1.16 -7.88
C ALA A 74 6.67 -0.21 -7.48
N LYS A 75 6.39 1.08 -7.27
CA LYS A 75 7.38 2.08 -6.82
C LYS A 75 7.97 1.68 -5.47
N GLN A 76 7.14 1.34 -4.48
CA GLN A 76 7.61 0.91 -3.16
C GLN A 76 8.51 -0.33 -3.26
N SER A 77 8.15 -1.31 -4.11
CA SER A 77 8.95 -2.52 -4.28
C SER A 77 10.37 -2.25 -4.81
N VAL A 78 10.55 -1.20 -5.63
CA VAL A 78 11.87 -0.78 -6.11
C VAL A 78 12.66 -0.15 -4.96
N ILE A 79 12.03 0.72 -4.17
CA ILE A 79 12.66 1.31 -2.97
C ILE A 79 13.10 0.22 -1.99
N ASP A 80 12.22 -0.75 -1.72
CA ASP A 80 12.54 -1.86 -0.83
C ASP A 80 13.69 -2.72 -1.34
N LYS A 81 13.78 -2.94 -2.66
CA LYS A 81 14.94 -3.62 -3.27
C LYS A 81 16.24 -2.85 -3.09
N ILE A 82 16.21 -1.52 -3.17
CA ILE A 82 17.41 -0.69 -2.97
C ILE A 82 17.90 -0.85 -1.54
N PHE A 83 17.04 -0.66 -0.54
CA PHE A 83 17.43 -0.82 0.87
C PHE A 83 17.78 -2.28 1.22
N GLY A 84 17.10 -3.26 0.63
CA GLY A 84 17.47 -4.66 0.73
C GLY A 84 18.88 -4.93 0.20
N THR A 85 19.24 -4.36 -0.95
CA THR A 85 20.60 -4.46 -1.52
C THR A 85 21.65 -3.82 -0.60
N VAL A 86 21.32 -2.68 0.02
CA VAL A 86 22.22 -2.03 1.00
C VAL A 86 22.40 -2.92 2.23
N SER A 87 21.31 -3.47 2.76
CA SER A 87 21.34 -4.39 3.90
C SER A 87 22.19 -5.63 3.60
N GLU A 88 22.00 -6.26 2.44
CA GLU A 88 22.78 -7.41 2.00
C GLU A 88 24.28 -7.09 1.88
N ARG A 89 24.62 -5.92 1.32
CA ARG A 89 26.02 -5.47 1.24
C ARG A 89 26.64 -5.33 2.63
N ILE A 90 25.95 -4.68 3.58
CA ILE A 90 26.45 -4.50 4.95
C ILE A 90 26.60 -5.87 5.65
N ASN A 91 25.62 -6.76 5.48
CA ASN A 91 25.65 -8.11 6.05
C ASN A 91 26.88 -8.92 5.58
N ASN A 92 27.30 -8.71 4.33
CA ASN A 92 28.38 -9.46 3.70
C ASN A 92 29.79 -8.88 3.90
N LEU A 93 29.93 -7.67 4.49
CA LEU A 93 31.24 -7.05 4.76
C LEU A 93 32.12 -7.96 5.61
N LYS A 94 33.40 -8.13 5.30
CA LYS A 94 34.34 -8.97 6.06
C LYS A 94 35.65 -8.25 6.34
N ASP A 95 36.38 -8.75 7.33
CA ASP A 95 37.76 -8.34 7.63
C ASP A 95 37.94 -6.81 7.66
N GLU A 96 38.74 -6.25 6.73
CA GLU A 96 39.03 -4.81 6.66
C GLU A 96 37.81 -3.96 6.32
N GLU A 97 36.89 -4.44 5.49
CA GLU A 97 35.68 -3.70 5.16
C GLU A 97 34.76 -3.58 6.37
N LEU A 98 34.62 -4.66 7.14
CA LEU A 98 33.85 -4.66 8.39
C LEU A 98 34.52 -3.75 9.42
N PHE A 99 35.84 -3.81 9.55
CA PHE A 99 36.60 -2.94 10.43
C PHE A 99 36.34 -1.46 10.13
N ASN A 100 36.49 -1.05 8.86
CA ASN A 100 36.28 0.32 8.44
C ASN A 100 34.82 0.76 8.62
N TYR A 101 33.86 -0.12 8.36
CA TYR A 101 32.45 0.14 8.60
C TYR A 101 32.16 0.42 10.08
N VAL A 102 32.59 -0.47 10.98
CA VAL A 102 32.39 -0.31 12.43
C VAL A 102 33.08 0.96 12.93
N LEU A 103 34.33 1.20 12.52
CA LEU A 103 35.07 2.39 12.90
C LEU A 103 34.32 3.69 12.52
N ASN A 104 33.73 3.72 11.32
CA ASN A 104 32.98 4.89 10.85
C ASN A 104 31.65 5.08 11.61
N GLN A 105 30.92 4.00 11.92
CA GLN A 105 29.69 4.05 12.72
C GLN A 105 29.97 4.61 14.13
N ILE A 106 31.06 4.14 14.74
CA ILE A 106 31.47 4.59 16.08
C ILE A 106 31.89 6.06 16.06
N LYS A 107 32.65 6.50 15.03
CA LYS A 107 33.09 7.89 14.89
C LYS A 107 31.95 8.89 14.68
N SER A 108 30.82 8.47 14.12
CA SER A 108 29.67 9.36 13.91
C SER A 108 28.89 9.64 15.19
N GLU A 109 29.15 8.90 16.28
CA GLU A 109 28.45 9.03 17.55
C GLU A 109 29.34 9.61 18.65
N LYS A 110 28.72 10.10 19.73
CA LYS A 110 29.43 10.54 20.94
C LYS A 110 29.44 9.42 21.97
N LEU A 111 30.64 8.96 22.32
CA LEU A 111 30.89 7.80 23.16
C LEU A 111 31.77 8.17 24.37
N THR A 112 31.65 7.42 25.46
CA THR A 112 32.52 7.55 26.64
C THR A 112 33.87 6.87 26.42
N GLY A 113 33.91 5.85 25.57
CA GLY A 113 35.11 5.11 25.18
C GLY A 113 35.41 3.89 26.06
N ASP A 114 34.49 3.45 26.91
CA ASP A 114 34.60 2.28 27.79
C ASP A 114 33.46 1.26 27.60
N GLU A 115 32.68 1.43 26.53
CA GLU A 115 31.50 0.63 26.22
C GLU A 115 31.83 -0.82 25.85
N VAL A 116 30.86 -1.71 26.10
CA VAL A 116 30.96 -3.13 25.78
C VAL A 116 30.16 -3.41 24.50
N MET A 117 30.84 -3.85 23.46
CA MET A 117 30.23 -4.32 22.23
C MET A 117 29.62 -5.71 22.44
N ARG A 118 28.38 -5.88 21.99
CA ARG A 118 27.69 -7.17 21.88
C ARG A 118 27.21 -7.40 20.47
N THR A 119 27.28 -8.66 20.05
CA THR A 119 26.75 -9.13 18.77
C THR A 119 25.92 -10.39 19.01
N ASN A 120 25.24 -10.88 17.98
CA ASN A 120 24.71 -12.23 18.04
C ASN A 120 25.82 -13.29 17.98
N LYS A 121 25.42 -14.52 18.26
CA LYS A 121 26.30 -15.69 18.30
C LYS A 121 26.95 -16.00 16.95
N LEU A 122 26.22 -15.87 15.85
CA LEU A 122 26.69 -16.23 14.51
C LEU A 122 27.77 -15.26 13.98
N GLN A 123 27.70 -14.00 14.39
CA GLN A 123 28.58 -12.93 13.91
C GLN A 123 29.74 -12.66 14.86
N TYR A 124 29.71 -13.16 16.10
CA TYR A 124 30.74 -12.90 17.10
C TYR A 124 32.17 -13.12 16.57
N GLU A 125 32.46 -14.28 15.98
CA GLU A 125 33.78 -14.60 15.45
C GLU A 125 34.21 -13.67 14.31
N LYS A 126 33.25 -13.25 13.48
CA LYS A 126 33.47 -12.33 12.36
C LYS A 126 33.89 -10.94 12.87
N TYR A 127 33.19 -10.43 13.88
CA TYR A 127 33.52 -9.15 14.52
C TYR A 127 34.82 -9.25 15.32
N LEU A 128 35.03 -10.33 16.08
CA LEU A 128 36.25 -10.56 16.83
C LEU A 128 37.48 -10.53 15.92
N LYS A 129 37.45 -11.30 14.82
CA LYS A 129 38.54 -11.35 13.83
C LYS A 129 38.80 -9.99 13.19
N ALA A 130 37.74 -9.27 12.84
CA ALA A 130 37.87 -7.96 12.20
C ALA A 130 38.45 -6.91 13.16
N LEU A 131 38.00 -6.89 14.41
CA LEU A 131 38.22 -5.78 15.35
C LEU A 131 39.30 -6.02 16.40
N SER A 132 39.73 -7.27 16.61
CA SER A 132 40.76 -7.61 17.58
C SER A 132 41.90 -8.45 16.98
N THR A 133 43.09 -8.37 17.55
CA THR A 133 44.17 -9.34 17.31
C THR A 133 44.10 -10.54 18.26
N LYS A 134 43.32 -10.42 19.34
CA LYS A 134 43.13 -11.47 20.36
C LYS A 134 42.07 -12.48 19.88
N LYS A 135 42.26 -13.76 20.24
CA LYS A 135 41.47 -14.87 19.66
C LYS A 135 40.35 -15.41 20.54
N SER A 136 40.34 -15.16 21.85
CA SER A 136 39.31 -15.68 22.74
C SER A 136 39.32 -15.01 24.12
N GLY A 137 38.16 -15.02 24.78
CA GLY A 137 37.95 -14.49 26.12
C GLY A 137 36.46 -14.22 26.37
N LYS A 138 36.08 -14.05 27.65
CA LYS A 138 34.71 -13.63 27.99
C LYS A 138 34.44 -12.20 27.52
N LEU A 139 35.45 -11.35 27.66
CA LEU A 139 35.44 -9.96 27.31
C LEU A 139 36.78 -9.62 26.66
N VAL A 140 36.80 -9.36 25.35
CA VAL A 140 38.01 -9.22 24.55
C VAL A 140 38.22 -7.76 24.14
N GLU A 141 39.41 -7.23 24.36
CA GLU A 141 39.72 -5.86 23.94
C GLU A 141 39.74 -5.71 22.41
N LEU A 142 39.10 -4.65 21.93
CA LEU A 142 39.06 -4.27 20.52
C LEU A 142 40.27 -3.39 20.17
N ASP A 143 41.48 -3.93 20.36
CA ASP A 143 42.76 -3.23 20.21
C ASP A 143 42.87 -2.45 18.90
N LYS A 144 42.47 -3.04 17.77
CA LYS A 144 42.55 -2.37 16.45
C LYS A 144 41.75 -1.06 16.37
N ILE A 145 40.58 -0.99 17.01
CA ILE A 145 39.77 0.25 17.05
C ILE A 145 40.26 1.15 18.19
N ASN A 146 40.56 0.57 19.34
CA ASN A 146 41.00 1.29 20.53
C ASN A 146 42.28 2.10 20.30
N ASP A 147 43.23 1.56 19.54
CA ASP A 147 44.48 2.24 19.21
C ASP A 147 44.25 3.51 18.39
N ILE A 148 43.22 3.52 17.53
CA ILE A 148 42.86 4.64 16.66
C ILE A 148 42.03 5.67 17.43
N LEU A 149 41.00 5.22 18.15
CA LEU A 149 40.06 6.11 18.83
C LEU A 149 40.51 6.54 20.22
N LYS A 150 41.60 5.96 20.74
CA LYS A 150 42.09 6.15 22.12
C LYS A 150 41.02 5.78 23.16
N THR A 151 40.38 4.64 22.94
CA THR A 151 39.29 4.08 23.75
C THR A 151 39.68 2.74 24.37
N ASN A 152 38.79 2.15 25.14
CA ASN A 152 38.93 0.86 25.81
C ASN A 152 37.68 -0.03 25.57
N PHE A 153 37.16 -0.04 24.35
CA PHE A 153 36.04 -0.89 23.97
C PHE A 153 36.40 -2.37 24.09
N LYS A 154 35.41 -3.17 24.48
CA LYS A 154 35.56 -4.62 24.60
C LYS A 154 34.39 -5.36 23.97
N LEU A 155 34.65 -6.49 23.34
CA LEU A 155 33.64 -7.38 22.79
C LEU A 155 33.30 -8.48 23.80
N SER A 156 32.03 -8.60 24.15
CA SER A 156 31.53 -9.64 25.05
C SER A 156 31.12 -10.90 24.28
N ASN A 157 31.41 -12.07 24.84
CA ASN A 157 30.92 -13.36 24.34
C ASN A 157 29.49 -13.67 24.81
N GLU A 158 28.88 -12.81 25.64
CA GLU A 158 27.48 -12.90 26.00
C GLU A 158 26.64 -12.25 24.88
N HIS A 159 26.09 -13.11 24.03
CA HIS A 159 25.39 -12.71 22.82
C HIS A 159 24.00 -12.10 23.07
N ILE A 160 23.57 -11.27 22.14
CA ILE A 160 22.24 -10.63 22.11
C ILE A 160 21.40 -11.13 20.93
N ASP A 161 20.08 -11.02 21.06
CA ASP A 161 19.12 -11.44 20.03
C ASP A 161 18.91 -10.34 18.98
N ILE A 162 19.84 -10.29 18.01
CA ILE A 162 19.76 -9.43 16.82
C ILE A 162 20.14 -10.26 15.59
N ASN A 163 19.61 -9.94 14.41
CA ASN A 163 19.94 -10.71 13.20
C ASN A 163 21.39 -10.48 12.75
N ASN A 164 21.86 -9.22 12.76
CA ASN A 164 23.25 -8.83 12.50
C ASN A 164 23.49 -7.37 12.94
N GLY A 165 24.75 -6.95 13.01
CA GLY A 165 25.18 -5.68 13.57
C GLY A 165 25.75 -5.87 14.98
N PHE A 166 25.77 -4.79 15.73
CA PHE A 166 26.26 -4.76 17.10
C PHE A 166 25.52 -3.72 17.94
N ILE A 167 25.56 -3.89 19.26
CA ILE A 167 25.15 -2.89 20.24
C ILE A 167 26.37 -2.50 21.06
N LEU A 168 26.54 -1.20 21.32
CA LEU A 168 27.49 -0.71 22.31
C LEU A 168 26.74 -0.42 23.60
N GLU A 169 26.96 -1.24 24.62
CA GLU A 169 26.41 -1.05 25.95
C GLU A 169 27.26 -0.06 26.73
N GLY A 170 26.67 1.08 27.06
CA GLY A 170 27.28 2.12 27.86
C GLY A 170 26.75 2.12 29.28
N LYS A 171 27.36 2.93 30.15
CA LYS A 171 26.91 3.06 31.54
C LYS A 171 25.55 3.75 31.68
N PHE A 172 25.24 4.66 30.75
CA PHE A 172 24.04 5.52 30.82
C PHE A 172 23.03 5.24 29.72
N PHE A 173 23.51 4.87 28.53
CA PHE A 173 22.68 4.56 27.38
C PHE A 173 23.41 3.56 26.50
N ASP A 174 22.63 2.79 25.75
CA ASP A 174 23.13 1.84 24.75
C ASP A 174 22.95 2.43 23.37
N LEU A 175 23.90 2.17 22.48
CA LEU A 175 23.81 2.57 21.08
C LEU A 175 23.55 1.36 20.20
N ASN A 176 22.45 1.42 19.46
CA ASN A 176 22.01 0.34 18.60
C ASN A 176 22.50 0.53 17.15
N PHE A 177 23.40 -0.37 16.75
CA PHE A 177 23.91 -0.51 15.39
C PHE A 177 23.54 -1.87 14.80
N ALA A 178 22.41 -2.45 15.22
CA ALA A 178 21.76 -3.53 14.48
C ALA A 178 21.52 -3.06 13.03
N ILE A 179 21.71 -3.96 12.08
CA ILE A 179 21.64 -3.58 10.66
C ILE A 179 20.25 -3.08 10.30
N GLU A 180 19.20 -3.67 10.87
CA GLU A 180 17.81 -3.22 10.72
C GLU A 180 17.65 -1.75 11.08
N GLU A 181 18.10 -1.37 12.27
CA GLU A 181 18.03 0.02 12.77
C GLU A 181 18.83 0.99 11.89
N VAL A 182 20.01 0.55 11.42
CA VAL A 182 20.82 1.36 10.51
C VAL A 182 20.09 1.56 9.19
N ILE A 183 19.48 0.52 8.63
CA ILE A 183 18.72 0.58 7.38
C ILE A 183 17.48 1.46 7.54
N ASP A 184 16.77 1.37 8.66
CA ASP A 184 15.60 2.21 8.93
C ASP A 184 15.98 3.69 9.06
N ARG A 185 17.07 4.01 9.77
CA ARG A 185 17.60 5.39 9.80
C ARG A 185 18.00 5.90 8.42
N LEU A 186 18.57 5.05 7.57
CA LEU A 186 18.91 5.40 6.19
C LEU A 186 17.65 5.60 5.34
N ARG A 187 16.62 4.77 5.55
CA ARG A 187 15.33 4.87 4.87
C ARG A 187 14.66 6.19 5.21
N ASP A 188 14.51 6.51 6.49
CA ASP A 188 13.92 7.79 6.94
C ASP A 188 14.63 9.00 6.34
N LYS A 189 15.97 8.93 6.23
CA LYS A 189 16.79 10.02 5.73
C LYS A 189 16.72 10.18 4.21
N TYR A 190 16.68 9.08 3.46
CA TYR A 190 16.91 9.10 2.01
C TYR A 190 15.72 8.69 1.16
N GLU A 191 14.72 7.98 1.69
CA GLU A 191 13.59 7.44 0.91
C GLU A 191 12.89 8.53 0.09
N ARG A 192 12.54 9.66 0.71
CA ARG A 192 11.90 10.77 -0.01
C ARG A 192 12.76 11.30 -1.17
N LYS A 193 14.07 11.38 -0.97
CA LYS A 193 15.00 11.83 -2.02
C LYS A 193 15.05 10.80 -3.14
N ILE A 194 15.14 9.51 -2.83
CA ILE A 194 15.17 8.43 -3.81
C ILE A 194 13.87 8.40 -4.62
N VAL A 195 12.72 8.51 -3.95
CA VAL A 195 11.41 8.57 -4.63
C VAL A 195 11.36 9.70 -5.64
N LYS A 196 11.84 10.88 -5.25
CA LYS A 196 11.90 12.04 -6.14
C LYS A 196 12.81 11.77 -7.35
N GLU A 197 14.04 11.32 -7.13
CA GLU A 197 15.00 11.11 -8.24
C GLU A 197 14.61 9.97 -9.20
N LEU A 198 13.86 8.96 -8.73
CA LEU A 198 13.51 7.80 -9.54
C LEU A 198 12.15 7.89 -10.22
N PHE A 199 11.20 8.65 -9.66
CA PHE A 199 9.80 8.60 -10.08
C PHE A 199 9.13 9.95 -10.30
N GLU A 200 9.76 11.07 -9.96
CA GLU A 200 9.25 12.44 -10.16
C GLU A 200 10.12 13.23 -11.14
#